data_AF-A0A0F6MMT3-F1
#
_entry.id   AF-A0A0F6MMT3-F1
#
_cell.length_a   1.000
_cell.length_b   1.000
_cell.length_c   1.000
_cell.angle_alpha   90.00
_cell.angle_beta   90.00
_cell.angle_gamma   90.00
#
_symmetry.space_group_name_H-M   'P 1'
#
loop_
_entity.id
_entity.type
_entity.pdbx_description
1 polymer ?
#
loop_
_entity_poly.entity_id
_entity_poly.type
_entity_poly.pdbx_seq_one_letter_code
_entity_poly.pdbx_strand_id
1 'polypeptide(L)'
;MSDFFVSEILVLILLILPLIRPFSKALKTADAIPLFPLASLIVLILSIIGQGLIFSLIPTALIVIICIITEFARFVMFLRQVPNNFYTIPSILLRIFVLILLSGAFFAAFYFSPEREYPVFTSIAEKERVSFIADEKEKTAGVYYKPEPCRNEKEAIIIVPPFPNEDAGTFDRYLLNEGYKIASLSLPKKTGYKYKLKNSGIFFSVFDSVFNTKTAETSKNADNENLGTSLSSLIRFFWDTELFLIGEGDQVQDLLDYYNKNPNAFSGAFFIISEGTPLPKGLKEGTYTVLNEKDLKFSENIALFPICIFIQSRESLTGFGDIRGNDILASLLLGSSRDLGRQDRVNTIKAFEKWLNLRASRTIK
;
A
#
# COMPACT_ATOMS: atom_id res chain seq x y z
N MET A 1 6.80 -1.09 -2.90
CA MET A 1 7.89 -0.13 -2.63
C MET A 1 7.36 1.23 -3.04
N SER A 2 7.33 2.21 -2.15
CA SER A 2 6.84 3.54 -2.51
C SER A 2 7.74 4.14 -3.58
N ASP A 3 7.16 4.73 -4.63
CA ASP A 3 7.89 5.40 -5.71
C ASP A 3 8.84 6.49 -5.18
N PHE A 4 8.58 6.96 -3.95
CA PHE A 4 9.40 7.91 -3.18
C PHE A 4 10.80 7.37 -2.84
N PHE A 5 10.89 6.11 -2.43
CA PHE A 5 12.18 5.50 -2.08
C PHE A 5 13.05 5.25 -3.32
N VAL A 6 12.41 4.92 -4.43
CA VAL A 6 13.11 4.66 -5.70
C VAL A 6 13.67 5.95 -6.29
N SER A 7 12.91 7.04 -6.25
CA SER A 7 13.37 8.34 -6.74
C SER A 7 14.49 8.93 -5.87
N GLU A 8 14.38 8.84 -4.54
CA GLU A 8 15.42 9.28 -3.62
C GLU A 8 16.73 8.49 -3.80
N ILE A 9 16.65 7.17 -3.91
CA ILE A 9 17.84 6.34 -4.22
C ILE A 9 18.44 6.72 -5.56
N LEU A 10 17.62 6.96 -6.59
CA LEU A 10 18.11 7.37 -7.90
C LEU A 10 18.88 8.69 -7.82
N VAL A 11 18.37 9.69 -7.09
CA VAL A 11 19.06 10.96 -6.82
C VAL A 11 20.44 10.69 -6.19
N LEU A 12 20.49 9.89 -5.13
CA LEU A 12 21.76 9.59 -4.44
C LEU A 12 22.75 8.80 -5.31
N ILE A 13 22.28 7.86 -6.14
CA ILE A 13 23.13 7.10 -7.07
C ILE A 13 23.78 8.02 -8.11
N LEU A 14 23.04 8.99 -8.65
CA LEU A 14 23.58 9.95 -9.62
C LEU A 14 24.76 10.74 -9.05
N LEU A 15 24.79 11.00 -7.73
CA LEU A 15 25.87 11.72 -7.06
C LEU A 15 27.12 10.86 -6.83
N ILE A 16 27.06 9.53 -6.91
CA ILE A 16 28.22 8.67 -6.72
C ILE A 16 29.30 8.98 -7.75
N LEU A 17 28.92 9.00 -9.04
CA LEU A 17 29.82 9.17 -10.17
C LEU A 17 30.72 10.42 -10.10
N PRO A 18 30.19 11.65 -9.85
CA PRO A 18 31.03 12.83 -9.69
C PRO A 18 31.96 12.74 -8.47
N LEU A 19 31.52 12.10 -7.37
CA LEU A 19 32.33 12.00 -6.15
C LEU A 19 33.46 10.98 -6.26
N ILE A 20 33.25 9.86 -6.98
CA ILE A 20 34.30 8.84 -7.16
C ILE A 20 35.25 9.15 -8.34
N ARG A 21 34.91 10.15 -9.17
CA ARG A 21 35.73 10.59 -10.31
C ARG A 21 37.24 10.75 -10.01
N PRO A 22 37.70 11.38 -8.92
CA PRO A 22 39.14 11.48 -8.62
C PRO A 22 39.86 10.14 -8.42
N PHE A 23 39.13 9.07 -8.07
CA PHE A 23 39.69 7.76 -7.73
C PHE A 23 39.66 6.77 -8.90
N SER A 24 38.94 7.07 -9.98
CA SER A 24 38.82 6.18 -11.15
C SER A 24 39.42 6.80 -12.41
N LYS A 25 40.32 6.06 -13.07
CA LYS A 25 40.93 6.48 -14.35
C LYS A 25 39.88 6.60 -15.46
N ALA A 26 38.92 5.69 -15.53
CA ALA A 26 37.86 5.69 -16.54
C ALA A 26 36.88 6.88 -16.37
N LEU A 27 36.64 7.31 -15.13
CA LEU A 27 35.76 8.47 -14.88
C LEU A 27 36.49 9.80 -15.11
N LYS A 28 37.81 9.84 -14.97
CA LYS A 28 38.58 11.04 -15.33
C LYS A 28 38.46 11.35 -16.82
N THR A 29 38.39 10.34 -17.69
CA THR A 29 38.26 10.52 -19.14
C THR A 29 36.85 10.90 -19.60
N ALA A 30 35.84 10.83 -18.73
CA ALA A 30 34.47 11.20 -19.08
C ALA A 30 34.19 12.67 -18.73
N ASP A 31 34.11 13.52 -19.75
CA ASP A 31 34.00 14.97 -19.59
C ASP A 31 32.65 15.43 -19.02
N ALA A 32 31.58 14.67 -19.29
CA ALA A 32 30.20 15.01 -18.94
C ALA A 32 29.82 14.73 -17.46
N ILE A 33 30.71 14.14 -16.67
CA ILE A 33 30.42 13.79 -15.26
C ILE A 33 29.95 14.99 -14.39
N PRO A 34 30.44 16.22 -14.58
CA PRO A 34 29.95 17.37 -13.82
C PRO A 34 28.48 17.74 -14.04
N LEU A 35 27.78 17.11 -15.01
CA LEU A 35 26.34 17.30 -15.22
C LEU A 35 25.49 16.51 -14.22
N PHE A 36 26.01 15.43 -13.63
CA PHE A 36 25.24 14.55 -12.77
C PHE A 36 24.64 15.22 -11.52
N PRO A 37 25.32 16.15 -10.82
CA PRO A 37 24.70 16.91 -9.73
C PRO A 37 23.47 17.73 -10.17
N LEU A 38 23.48 18.29 -11.38
CA LEU A 38 22.33 19.01 -11.93
C LEU A 38 21.21 18.06 -12.34
N ALA A 39 21.53 16.93 -12.97
CA ALA A 39 20.55 15.89 -13.27
C ALA A 39 19.87 15.37 -11.98
N SER A 40 20.67 15.15 -10.93
CA SER A 40 20.21 14.77 -9.60
C SER A 40 19.25 15.81 -9.01
N LEU A 41 19.55 17.11 -9.17
CA LEU A 41 18.65 18.19 -8.75
C LEU A 41 17.35 18.20 -9.53
N ILE A 42 17.39 17.98 -10.85
CA ILE A 42 16.17 17.92 -11.68
C ILE A 42 15.28 16.77 -11.21
N VAL A 43 15.85 15.58 -11.02
CA VAL A 43 15.10 14.41 -10.52
C VAL A 43 14.55 14.69 -9.11
N LEU A 44 15.32 15.34 -8.24
CA LEU A 44 14.85 15.74 -6.90
C LEU A 44 13.67 16.72 -6.99
N ILE A 45 13.73 17.75 -7.84
CA ILE A 45 12.64 18.71 -8.03
C ILE A 45 11.40 18.02 -8.59
N LEU A 46 11.56 17.16 -9.60
CA LEU A 46 10.44 16.38 -10.16
C LEU A 46 9.81 15.46 -9.11
N SER A 47 10.63 14.89 -8.22
CA SER A 47 10.14 14.09 -7.09
C SER A 47 9.34 14.94 -6.12
N ILE A 48 9.84 16.13 -5.76
CA ILE A 48 9.13 17.08 -4.88
C ILE A 48 7.81 17.56 -5.52
N ILE A 49 7.78 17.82 -6.83
CA ILE A 49 6.55 18.22 -7.55
C ILE A 49 5.54 17.07 -7.59
N GLY A 50 6.01 15.85 -7.87
CA GLY A 50 5.14 14.68 -8.02
C GLY A 50 4.61 14.15 -6.69
N GLN A 51 5.38 14.27 -5.61
CA GLN A 51 5.13 13.59 -4.33
C GLN A 51 4.96 14.54 -3.14
N GLY A 52 5.30 15.83 -3.28
CA GLY A 52 5.31 16.82 -2.20
C GLY A 52 6.67 16.98 -1.52
N LEU A 53 6.81 18.01 -0.68
CA LEU A 53 8.03 18.24 0.11
C LEU A 53 7.99 17.41 1.39
N ILE A 54 8.97 16.52 1.53
CA ILE A 54 9.12 15.59 2.64
C ILE A 54 10.47 15.93 3.30
N PHE A 55 10.49 16.24 4.60
CA PHE A 55 11.68 16.37 5.45
C PHE A 55 12.73 15.24 5.28
N SER A 56 12.36 13.99 4.99
CA SER A 56 13.34 12.93 4.72
C SER A 56 14.19 13.22 3.48
N LEU A 57 13.70 14.06 2.55
CA LEU A 57 14.49 14.58 1.43
C LEU A 57 15.47 15.67 1.84
N ILE A 58 15.43 16.22 3.06
CA ILE A 58 16.33 17.32 3.47
C ILE A 58 17.80 16.87 3.44
N PRO A 59 18.19 15.74 4.06
CA PRO A 59 19.55 15.19 3.90
C PRO A 59 19.94 15.01 2.43
N THR A 60 19.03 14.49 1.62
CA THR A 60 19.23 14.26 0.18
C THR A 60 19.39 15.58 -0.60
N ALA A 61 18.57 16.59 -0.32
CA ALA A 61 18.66 17.92 -0.92
C ALA A 61 19.96 18.62 -0.52
N LEU A 62 20.36 18.51 0.75
CA LEU A 62 21.58 19.09 1.28
C LEU A 62 22.81 18.48 0.61
N ILE A 63 22.86 17.15 0.44
CA ILE A 63 23.99 16.51 -0.27
C ILE A 63 24.01 16.86 -1.76
N VAL A 64 22.86 17.00 -2.42
CA VAL A 64 22.77 17.49 -3.81
C VAL A 64 23.35 18.90 -3.92
N ILE A 65 22.95 19.83 -3.03
CA ILE A 65 23.44 21.21 -3.01
C ILE A 65 24.95 21.25 -2.78
N ILE A 66 25.46 20.50 -1.80
CA ILE A 66 26.91 20.39 -1.55
C ILE A 66 27.63 19.86 -2.80
N CYS A 67 27.10 18.84 -3.46
CA CYS A 67 27.70 18.30 -4.68
C CYS A 67 27.72 19.33 -5.81
N ILE A 68 26.65 20.12 -5.99
CA ILE A 68 26.60 21.20 -6.98
C ILE A 68 27.67 22.26 -6.68
N ILE A 69 27.75 22.75 -5.45
CA ILE A 69 28.72 23.79 -5.06
C ILE A 69 30.15 23.28 -5.29
N THR A 70 30.43 22.05 -4.86
CA THR A 70 31.77 21.47 -4.95
C THR A 70 32.16 21.03 -6.37
N GLU A 71 31.21 20.80 -7.28
CA GLU A 71 31.46 20.53 -8.71
C GLU A 71 31.33 21.77 -9.60
N PHE A 72 30.88 22.91 -9.06
CA PHE A 72 30.55 24.09 -9.85
C PHE A 72 31.71 24.56 -10.74
N ALA A 73 32.93 24.62 -10.19
CA ALA A 73 34.10 25.01 -10.97
C ALA A 73 34.34 24.07 -12.17
N ARG A 74 34.15 22.76 -12.00
CA ARG A 74 34.34 21.77 -13.07
C ARG A 74 33.19 21.75 -14.06
N PHE A 75 31.98 22.07 -13.61
CA PHE A 75 30.85 22.33 -14.48
C PHE A 75 31.13 23.55 -15.39
N VAL A 76 31.68 24.63 -14.85
CA VAL A 76 32.09 25.79 -15.67
C VAL A 76 33.19 25.41 -16.66
N MET A 77 34.19 24.62 -16.24
CA MET A 77 35.23 24.12 -17.15
C MET A 77 34.64 23.25 -18.27
N PHE A 78 33.65 22.40 -17.96
CA PHE A 78 32.91 21.62 -18.95
C PHE A 78 32.19 22.51 -19.97
N LEU A 79 31.46 23.53 -19.53
CA LEU A 79 30.78 24.48 -20.43
C LEU A 79 31.75 25.22 -21.35
N ARG A 80 32.97 25.49 -20.86
CA ARG A 80 34.04 26.15 -21.62
C ARG A 80 34.86 25.17 -22.48
N GLN A 81 34.53 23.88 -22.47
CA GLN A 81 35.27 22.81 -23.15
C GLN A 81 36.76 22.75 -22.76
N VAL A 82 37.06 23.08 -21.50
CA VAL A 82 38.40 23.03 -20.92
C VAL A 82 38.56 21.73 -20.12
N PRO A 83 39.73 21.07 -20.14
CA PRO A 83 39.96 19.86 -19.36
C PRO A 83 39.64 20.05 -17.88
N ASN A 84 38.75 19.21 -17.34
CA ASN A 84 38.26 19.28 -15.96
C ASN A 84 38.72 18.07 -15.11
N ASN A 85 39.84 17.46 -15.52
CA ASN A 85 40.34 16.18 -15.01
C ASN A 85 41.32 16.34 -13.83
N PHE A 86 41.65 17.60 -13.48
CA PHE A 86 42.65 17.93 -12.48
C PHE A 86 42.05 18.01 -11.08
N TYR A 87 42.68 17.32 -10.13
CA TYR A 87 42.28 17.29 -8.73
C TYR A 87 43.48 17.64 -7.86
N THR A 88 43.34 18.68 -7.05
CA THR A 88 44.31 19.04 -6.02
C THR A 88 44.11 18.18 -4.77
N ILE A 89 45.13 18.08 -3.92
CA ILE A 89 45.06 17.34 -2.65
C ILE A 89 43.87 17.80 -1.80
N PRO A 90 43.61 19.11 -1.59
CA PRO A 90 42.42 19.58 -0.87
C PRO A 90 41.10 19.13 -1.53
N SER A 91 41.05 19.12 -2.86
CA SER A 91 39.85 18.67 -3.58
C SER A 91 39.58 17.17 -3.39
N ILE A 92 40.64 16.35 -3.28
CA ILE A 92 40.51 14.91 -3.00
C ILE A 92 40.02 14.69 -1.57
N LEU A 93 40.58 15.40 -0.59
CA LEU A 93 40.15 15.31 0.81
C LEU A 93 38.67 15.73 0.97
N LEU A 94 38.26 16.81 0.30
CA LEU A 94 36.86 17.23 0.28
C LEU A 94 35.95 16.16 -0.32
N ARG A 95 36.38 15.44 -1.36
CA ARG A 95 35.60 14.36 -1.98
C ARG A 95 35.43 13.16 -1.05
N ILE A 96 36.46 12.80 -0.29
CA ILE A 96 36.35 11.75 0.75
C ILE A 96 35.33 12.16 1.81
N PHE A 97 35.40 13.40 2.30
CA PHE A 97 34.43 13.91 3.27
C PHE A 97 32.99 13.89 2.75
N VAL A 98 32.76 14.36 1.52
CA VAL A 98 31.42 14.35 0.91
C VAL A 98 30.93 12.91 0.62
N LEU A 99 31.81 11.96 0.31
CA LEU A 99 31.45 10.54 0.19
C LEU A 99 30.96 9.95 1.53
N ILE A 100 31.58 10.33 2.65
CA ILE A 100 31.11 9.93 3.99
C ILE A 100 29.71 10.48 4.25
N LEU A 101 29.48 11.77 3.93
CA LEU A 101 28.15 12.38 4.04
C LEU A 101 27.13 11.71 3.13
N LEU A 102 27.50 11.37 1.89
CA LEU A 102 26.64 10.64 0.96
C LEU A 102 26.28 9.25 1.50
N SER A 103 27.24 8.53 2.10
CA SER A 103 26.96 7.26 2.77
C SER A 103 25.97 7.43 3.93
N GLY A 104 26.08 8.53 4.69
CA GLY A 104 25.11 8.89 5.73
C GLY A 104 23.72 9.16 5.15
N ALA A 105 23.62 9.85 4.02
CA ALA A 105 22.36 10.10 3.32
C ALA A 105 21.73 8.81 2.79
N PHE A 106 22.53 7.89 2.22
CA PHE A 106 22.06 6.55 1.86
C PHE A 106 21.54 5.79 3.07
N PHE A 107 22.32 5.73 4.15
CA PHE A 107 21.89 5.06 5.38
C PHE A 107 20.58 5.65 5.91
N ALA A 108 20.46 6.98 5.93
CA ALA A 108 19.23 7.66 6.32
C ALA A 108 18.05 7.25 5.42
N ALA A 109 18.21 7.29 4.09
CA ALA A 109 17.16 6.89 3.15
C ALA A 109 16.68 5.44 3.39
N PHE A 110 17.60 4.50 3.62
CA PHE A 110 17.27 3.10 3.94
C PHE A 110 16.62 2.93 5.32
N TYR A 111 17.19 3.55 6.35
CA TYR A 111 16.70 3.44 7.73
C TYR A 111 15.32 4.10 7.91
N PHE A 112 15.08 5.19 7.19
CA PHE A 112 13.82 5.91 7.13
C PHE A 112 12.93 5.46 5.97
N SER A 113 13.14 4.26 5.44
CA SER A 113 12.19 3.65 4.50
C SER A 113 10.96 3.11 5.24
N PRO A 114 9.76 3.14 4.63
CA PRO A 114 8.55 2.59 5.24
C PRO A 114 8.74 1.13 5.65
N GLU A 115 8.37 0.79 6.88
CA GLU A 115 8.50 -0.58 7.40
C GLU A 115 7.64 -1.55 6.60
N ARG A 116 8.26 -2.60 6.04
CA ARG A 116 7.54 -3.63 5.29
C ARG A 116 6.70 -4.52 6.21
N GLU A 117 7.11 -4.73 7.45
CA GLU A 117 6.53 -5.77 8.30
C GLU A 117 6.40 -5.31 9.75
N TYR A 118 5.15 -5.13 10.21
CA TYR A 118 4.88 -5.28 11.64
C TYR A 118 4.88 -6.77 11.95
N PRO A 119 5.66 -7.22 12.94
CA PRO A 119 5.53 -8.58 13.41
C PRO A 119 4.13 -8.79 14.00
N VAL A 120 3.57 -9.98 13.78
CA VAL A 120 2.48 -10.46 14.63
C VAL A 120 3.13 -10.77 15.97
N PHE A 121 2.69 -10.08 17.03
CA PHE A 121 3.28 -10.25 18.36
C PHE A 121 2.66 -11.41 19.11
N THR A 122 1.43 -11.80 18.74
CA THR A 122 0.77 -13.00 19.26
C THR A 122 1.30 -14.26 18.58
N SER A 123 1.45 -15.32 19.35
CA SER A 123 1.76 -16.65 18.81
C SER A 123 0.59 -17.15 17.96
N ILE A 124 0.90 -17.74 16.81
CA ILE A 124 -0.07 -18.40 15.94
C ILE A 124 -0.05 -19.89 16.30
N ALA A 125 -1.13 -20.38 16.90
CA ALA A 125 -1.26 -21.78 17.30
C ALA A 125 -1.53 -22.68 16.09
N GLU A 126 -2.39 -22.23 15.18
CA GLU A 126 -2.78 -23.00 13.99
C GLU A 126 -2.69 -22.13 12.74
N LYS A 127 -2.15 -22.70 11.67
CA LYS A 127 -2.13 -22.12 10.33
C LYS A 127 -2.46 -23.21 9.32
N GLU A 128 -3.62 -23.08 8.67
CA GLU A 128 -4.08 -24.07 7.69
C GLU A 128 -4.37 -23.41 6.35
N ARG A 129 -4.05 -24.12 5.26
CA ARG A 129 -4.42 -23.69 3.92
C ARG A 129 -5.71 -24.41 3.53
N VAL A 130 -6.76 -23.65 3.27
CA VAL A 130 -8.02 -24.20 2.77
C VAL A 130 -7.98 -24.19 1.25
N SER A 131 -8.22 -25.34 0.64
CA SER A 131 -8.22 -25.53 -0.81
C SER A 131 -9.53 -26.14 -1.30
N PHE A 132 -9.75 -26.01 -2.61
CA PHE A 132 -10.87 -26.61 -3.33
C PHE A 132 -10.40 -27.11 -4.69
N ILE A 133 -11.13 -28.07 -5.24
CA ILE A 133 -10.86 -28.61 -6.57
C ILE A 133 -11.67 -27.79 -7.58
N ALA A 134 -10.98 -27.15 -8.52
CA ALA A 134 -11.59 -26.49 -9.66
C ALA A 134 -10.76 -26.79 -10.92
N ASP A 135 -11.44 -27.17 -12.01
CA ASP A 135 -10.79 -27.53 -13.28
C ASP A 135 -9.74 -28.66 -13.13
N GLU A 136 -10.05 -29.70 -12.35
CA GLU A 136 -9.16 -30.82 -12.02
C GLU A 136 -7.83 -30.43 -11.34
N LYS A 137 -7.72 -29.18 -10.88
CA LYS A 137 -6.56 -28.66 -10.15
C LYS A 137 -6.99 -28.18 -8.78
N GLU A 138 -6.14 -28.44 -7.80
CA GLU A 138 -6.29 -27.88 -6.46
C GLU A 138 -5.98 -26.38 -6.51
N LYS A 139 -6.97 -25.54 -6.17
CA LYS A 139 -6.83 -24.10 -6.02
C LYS A 139 -6.97 -23.74 -4.54
N THR A 140 -6.17 -22.79 -4.08
CA THR A 140 -6.25 -22.28 -2.70
C THR A 140 -7.48 -21.39 -2.56
N ALA A 141 -8.39 -21.72 -1.63
CA ALA A 141 -9.51 -20.84 -1.25
C ALA A 141 -9.03 -19.70 -0.36
N GLY A 142 -8.12 -19.99 0.58
CA GLY A 142 -7.62 -19.02 1.54
C GLY A 142 -6.68 -19.64 2.57
N VAL A 143 -6.23 -18.81 3.51
CA VAL A 143 -5.38 -19.24 4.63
C VAL A 143 -6.06 -18.89 5.94
N TYR A 144 -6.25 -19.92 6.78
CA TYR A 144 -6.77 -19.84 8.13
C TYR A 144 -5.65 -19.61 9.14
N TYR A 145 -5.92 -18.77 10.14
CA TYR A 145 -5.04 -18.50 11.26
C TYR A 145 -5.81 -18.50 12.58
N LYS A 146 -5.26 -19.20 13.59
CA LYS A 146 -5.72 -19.19 14.97
C LYS A 146 -4.64 -18.59 15.89
N PRO A 147 -4.91 -17.46 16.56
CA PRO A 147 -3.97 -16.90 17.53
C PRO A 147 -4.08 -17.58 18.91
N GLU A 148 -3.01 -17.48 19.69
CA GLU A 148 -2.97 -17.87 21.10
C GLU A 148 -2.48 -16.67 21.93
N PRO A 149 -3.29 -16.14 22.88
CA PRO A 149 -4.64 -16.59 23.25
C PRO A 149 -5.73 -16.24 22.21
N CYS A 150 -6.74 -17.10 22.12
CA CYS A 150 -7.91 -16.88 21.26
C CYS A 150 -9.02 -16.17 22.05
N ARG A 151 -9.50 -15.03 21.53
CA ARG A 151 -10.51 -14.17 22.18
C ARG A 151 -11.88 -14.82 22.25
N ASN A 152 -12.34 -15.43 21.15
CA ASN A 152 -13.62 -16.12 21.09
C ASN A 152 -13.53 -17.35 20.18
N GLU A 153 -13.87 -18.52 20.72
CA GLU A 153 -13.85 -19.78 19.98
C GLU A 153 -15.09 -19.99 19.09
N LYS A 154 -16.14 -19.20 19.24
CA LYS A 154 -17.37 -19.33 18.44
C LYS A 154 -17.43 -18.39 17.25
N GLU A 155 -16.50 -17.46 17.12
CA GLU A 155 -16.50 -16.44 16.07
C GLU A 155 -15.28 -16.58 15.16
N ALA A 156 -15.45 -16.33 13.86
CA ALA A 156 -14.35 -16.20 12.92
C ALA A 156 -14.61 -15.08 11.90
N ILE A 157 -13.53 -14.45 11.43
CA ILE A 157 -13.58 -13.33 10.49
C ILE A 157 -12.99 -13.75 9.15
N ILE A 158 -13.78 -13.68 8.08
CA ILE A 158 -13.32 -13.86 6.71
C ILE A 158 -12.91 -12.49 6.16
N ILE A 159 -11.64 -12.38 5.78
CA ILE A 159 -11.06 -11.17 5.19
C ILE A 159 -10.97 -11.40 3.69
N VAL A 160 -11.64 -10.54 2.93
CA VAL A 160 -11.58 -10.53 1.48
C VAL A 160 -10.66 -9.39 1.05
N PRO A 161 -9.39 -9.68 0.71
CA PRO A 161 -8.43 -8.63 0.40
C PRO A 161 -8.81 -7.95 -0.92
N PRO A 162 -8.56 -6.65 -1.11
CA PRO A 162 -8.89 -5.98 -2.38
C PRO A 162 -7.96 -6.38 -3.53
N PHE A 163 -6.77 -6.92 -3.20
CA PHE A 163 -5.77 -7.37 -4.17
C PHE A 163 -5.26 -8.78 -3.83
N PRO A 164 -4.83 -9.58 -4.83
CA PRO A 164 -4.23 -10.88 -4.59
C PRO A 164 -2.94 -10.73 -3.80
N ASN A 165 -2.93 -11.27 -2.58
CA ASN A 165 -1.75 -11.37 -1.74
C ASN A 165 -1.69 -12.77 -1.11
N GLU A 166 -0.47 -13.30 -0.97
CA GLU A 166 -0.25 -14.59 -0.31
C GLU A 166 0.08 -14.43 1.17
N ASP A 167 0.54 -13.23 1.56
CA ASP A 167 0.94 -12.92 2.93
C ASP A 167 -0.15 -12.20 3.73
N ALA A 168 -0.12 -12.37 5.05
CA ALA A 168 -1.05 -11.72 5.98
C ALA A 168 -0.94 -10.18 5.88
N GLY A 169 -2.05 -9.54 5.52
CA GLY A 169 -2.18 -8.08 5.37
C GLY A 169 -2.29 -7.33 6.70
N THR A 170 -2.46 -6.00 6.63
CA THR A 170 -2.59 -5.16 7.84
C THR A 170 -3.80 -5.53 8.69
N PHE A 171 -4.94 -5.82 8.07
CA PHE A 171 -6.15 -6.26 8.77
C PHE A 171 -5.91 -7.59 9.48
N ASP A 172 -5.34 -8.56 8.76
CA ASP A 172 -5.03 -9.90 9.26
C ASP A 172 -4.16 -9.81 10.52
N ARG A 173 -3.06 -9.05 10.45
CA ARG A 173 -2.12 -8.90 11.58
C ARG A 173 -2.74 -8.17 12.76
N TYR A 174 -3.54 -7.12 12.53
CA TYR A 174 -4.24 -6.42 13.61
C TYR A 174 -5.20 -7.36 14.34
N LEU A 175 -6.07 -8.05 13.59
CA LEU A 175 -7.05 -8.96 14.16
C LEU A 175 -6.40 -10.14 14.90
N LEU A 176 -5.29 -10.67 14.38
CA LEU A 176 -4.52 -11.71 15.06
C LEU A 176 -3.90 -11.21 16.38
N ASN A 177 -3.40 -9.97 16.41
CA ASN A 177 -2.88 -9.37 17.64
C ASN A 177 -3.99 -9.14 18.69
N GLU A 178 -5.21 -8.84 18.25
CA GLU A 178 -6.40 -8.73 19.11
C GLU A 178 -7.03 -10.10 19.47
N GLY A 179 -6.45 -11.21 19.02
CA GLY A 179 -6.85 -12.57 19.38
C GLY A 179 -8.01 -13.15 18.57
N TYR A 180 -8.35 -12.59 17.41
CA TYR A 180 -9.42 -13.11 16.55
C TYR A 180 -8.97 -14.26 15.63
N LYS A 181 -9.85 -15.24 15.43
CA LYS A 181 -9.70 -16.27 14.39
C LYS A 181 -10.02 -15.66 13.04
N ILE A 182 -9.10 -15.80 12.09
CA ILE A 182 -9.26 -15.18 10.77
C ILE A 182 -9.03 -16.18 9.64
N ALA A 183 -9.71 -15.97 8.52
CA ALA A 183 -9.38 -16.60 7.25
C ALA A 183 -9.27 -15.55 6.16
N SER A 184 -8.11 -15.47 5.52
CA SER A 184 -7.85 -14.54 4.42
C SER A 184 -8.10 -15.23 3.09
N LEU A 185 -9.04 -14.71 2.29
CA LEU A 185 -9.42 -15.27 1.00
C LEU A 185 -8.28 -15.10 0.00
N SER A 186 -7.89 -16.18 -0.68
CA SER A 186 -6.91 -16.11 -1.75
C SER A 186 -7.60 -15.73 -3.05
N LEU A 187 -7.19 -14.61 -3.63
CA LEU A 187 -7.68 -14.17 -4.93
C LEU A 187 -6.78 -14.67 -6.05
N PRO A 188 -7.34 -14.97 -7.24
CA PRO A 188 -6.54 -15.30 -8.39
C PRO A 188 -5.60 -14.14 -8.73
N LYS A 189 -4.30 -14.43 -8.92
CA LYS A 189 -3.32 -13.44 -9.34
C LYS A 189 -3.73 -12.87 -10.70
N LYS A 190 -4.20 -11.63 -10.73
CA LYS A 190 -4.35 -10.88 -11.98
C LYS A 190 -2.96 -10.58 -12.53
N THR A 191 -2.51 -11.35 -13.51
CA THR A 191 -1.30 -11.08 -14.28
C THR A 191 -1.53 -9.85 -15.17
N GLY A 192 -1.39 -8.66 -14.61
CA GLY A 192 -1.53 -7.41 -15.38
C GLY A 192 -2.02 -6.22 -14.57
N TYR A 193 -1.35 -5.85 -13.48
CA TYR A 193 -1.55 -4.53 -12.89
C TYR A 193 -1.00 -3.46 -13.84
N LYS A 194 -1.89 -2.83 -14.62
CA LYS A 194 -1.56 -1.56 -15.28
C LYS A 194 -1.64 -0.47 -14.23
N TYR A 195 -0.49 -0.05 -13.70
CA TYR A 195 -0.39 1.15 -12.89
C TYR A 195 -0.96 2.33 -13.69
N LYS A 196 -2.15 2.81 -13.29
CA LYS A 196 -2.73 4.04 -13.84
C LYS A 196 -2.23 5.19 -12.97
N LEU A 197 -1.45 6.10 -13.56
CA LEU A 197 -1.03 7.36 -12.92
C LEU A 197 -2.27 8.09 -12.34
N LYS A 198 -2.11 8.78 -11.22
CA LYS A 198 -3.16 9.66 -10.69
C LYS A 198 -3.57 10.66 -11.79
N ASN A 199 -4.88 10.82 -12.03
CA ASN A 199 -5.45 11.61 -13.13
C ASN A 199 -5.09 11.14 -14.56
N SER A 200 -4.52 9.94 -14.75
CA SER A 200 -4.31 9.39 -16.08
C SER A 200 -5.62 9.16 -16.83
N GLY A 201 -6.76 9.06 -16.14
CA GLY A 201 -8.07 9.03 -16.79
C GLY A 201 -8.35 10.27 -17.64
N ILE A 202 -7.85 11.44 -17.23
CA ILE A 202 -7.94 12.70 -17.99
C ILE A 202 -6.92 12.69 -19.12
N PHE A 203 -5.70 12.21 -18.86
CA PHE A 203 -4.66 12.10 -19.88
C PHE A 203 -5.06 11.13 -21.01
N PHE A 204 -5.55 9.94 -20.65
CA PHE A 204 -6.04 8.94 -21.59
C PHE A 204 -7.37 9.35 -22.23
N SER A 205 -8.29 10.05 -21.54
CA SER A 205 -9.51 10.54 -22.22
C SER A 205 -9.19 11.62 -23.26
N VAL A 206 -8.19 12.47 -23.01
CA VAL A 206 -7.66 13.41 -24.01
C VAL A 206 -6.95 12.65 -25.13
N PHE A 207 -6.15 11.63 -24.80
CA PHE A 207 -5.45 10.80 -25.78
C PHE A 207 -6.41 10.00 -26.68
N ASP A 208 -7.44 9.37 -26.10
CA ASP A 208 -8.47 8.59 -26.78
C ASP A 208 -9.41 9.49 -27.59
N SER A 209 -9.65 10.73 -27.15
CA SER A 209 -10.37 11.75 -27.92
C SER A 209 -9.57 12.20 -29.16
N VAL A 210 -8.24 12.25 -29.06
CA VAL A 210 -7.34 12.61 -30.17
C VAL A 210 -7.08 11.43 -31.12
N PHE A 211 -7.05 10.18 -30.62
CA PHE A 211 -6.70 9.00 -31.42
C PHE A 211 -7.86 8.04 -31.72
N ASN A 212 -9.09 8.35 -31.31
CA ASN A 212 -10.33 7.62 -31.61
C ASN A 212 -10.26 6.10 -31.32
N THR A 213 -9.45 5.71 -30.33
CA THR A 213 -9.30 4.33 -29.89
C THR A 213 -10.34 3.99 -28.83
N LYS A 214 -11.50 3.46 -29.27
CA LYS A 214 -12.48 2.85 -28.35
C LYS A 214 -11.86 1.59 -27.73
N THR A 215 -11.29 1.68 -26.53
CA THR A 215 -10.95 0.47 -25.77
C THR A 215 -12.22 -0.20 -25.26
N ALA A 216 -12.45 -1.40 -25.78
CA ALA A 216 -13.52 -2.29 -25.40
C ALA A 216 -13.56 -2.54 -23.88
N GLU A 217 -14.78 -2.61 -23.35
CA GLU A 217 -15.08 -3.01 -21.98
C GLU A 217 -14.42 -4.36 -21.68
N THR A 218 -13.51 -4.35 -20.71
CA THR A 218 -12.89 -5.58 -20.18
C THR A 218 -13.98 -6.46 -19.57
N SER A 219 -14.18 -7.63 -20.15
CA SER A 219 -15.18 -8.64 -19.80
C SER A 219 -15.16 -9.00 -18.32
N LYS A 220 -16.26 -8.74 -17.61
CA LYS A 220 -16.46 -9.00 -16.17
C LYS A 220 -16.71 -10.46 -15.77
N ASN A 221 -16.69 -11.43 -16.68
CA ASN A 221 -17.42 -12.68 -16.44
C ASN A 221 -16.58 -13.91 -16.04
N ALA A 222 -15.25 -13.93 -16.20
CA ALA A 222 -14.45 -15.14 -15.93
C ALA A 222 -13.80 -15.20 -14.52
N ASP A 223 -13.46 -14.05 -13.94
CA ASP A 223 -12.82 -14.01 -12.60
C ASP A 223 -13.82 -14.26 -11.45
N ASN A 224 -15.11 -14.00 -11.69
CA ASN A 224 -16.15 -13.95 -10.65
C ASN A 224 -16.62 -15.33 -10.17
N GLU A 225 -16.54 -16.37 -10.99
CA GLU A 225 -16.95 -17.73 -10.58
C GLU A 225 -16.01 -18.34 -9.54
N ASN A 226 -14.72 -18.02 -9.58
CA ASN A 226 -13.75 -18.54 -8.62
C ASN A 226 -13.93 -17.93 -7.21
N LEU A 227 -14.35 -16.66 -7.10
CA LEU A 227 -14.53 -15.98 -5.81
C LEU A 227 -15.65 -16.63 -4.99
N GLY A 228 -16.80 -16.91 -5.62
CA GLY A 228 -17.92 -17.59 -4.97
C GLY A 228 -17.55 -18.99 -4.48
N THR A 229 -16.82 -19.77 -5.29
CA THR A 229 -16.36 -21.11 -4.91
C THR A 229 -15.34 -21.08 -3.78
N SER A 230 -14.36 -20.17 -3.84
CA SER A 230 -13.39 -19.97 -2.75
C SER A 230 -14.09 -19.59 -1.45
N LEU A 231 -15.03 -18.65 -1.50
CA LEU A 231 -15.79 -18.20 -0.34
C LEU A 231 -16.64 -19.32 0.25
N SER A 232 -17.34 -20.09 -0.60
CA SER A 232 -18.14 -21.25 -0.15
C SER A 232 -17.29 -22.31 0.55
N SER A 233 -16.06 -22.52 0.09
CA SER A 233 -15.12 -23.48 0.67
C SER A 233 -14.65 -23.04 2.05
N LEU A 234 -14.37 -21.73 2.23
CA LEU A 234 -14.06 -21.16 3.54
C LEU A 234 -15.25 -21.22 4.48
N ILE A 235 -16.45 -20.88 4.03
CA ILE A 235 -17.67 -20.95 4.87
C ILE A 235 -17.89 -22.39 5.35
N ARG A 236 -17.70 -23.39 4.47
CA ARG A 236 -17.83 -24.80 4.83
C ARG A 236 -16.78 -25.26 5.84
N PHE A 237 -15.56 -24.72 5.79
CA PHE A 237 -14.52 -24.99 6.79
C PHE A 237 -14.96 -24.54 8.20
N PHE A 238 -15.79 -23.49 8.28
CA PHE A 238 -16.27 -22.86 9.51
C PHE A 238 -17.70 -23.24 9.91
N TRP A 239 -18.17 -24.42 9.53
CA TRP A 239 -19.60 -24.82 9.61
C TRP A 239 -20.32 -24.59 10.96
N ASP A 240 -19.60 -24.63 12.08
CA ASP A 240 -20.13 -24.45 13.44
C ASP A 240 -19.80 -23.10 14.08
N THR A 241 -19.16 -22.19 13.34
CA THR A 241 -18.71 -20.90 13.85
C THR A 241 -19.50 -19.75 13.25
N GLU A 242 -19.73 -18.73 14.07
CA GLU A 242 -20.34 -17.50 13.64
C GLU A 242 -19.36 -16.72 12.75
N LEU A 243 -19.77 -16.50 11.50
CA LEU A 243 -18.90 -15.90 10.48
C LEU A 243 -19.21 -14.41 10.28
N PHE A 244 -18.17 -13.60 10.34
CA PHE A 244 -18.22 -12.19 9.94
C PHE A 244 -17.31 -11.96 8.74
N LEU A 245 -17.76 -11.14 7.79
CA LEU A 245 -17.00 -10.87 6.57
C LEU A 245 -16.58 -9.40 6.52
N ILE A 246 -15.33 -9.15 6.15
CA ILE A 246 -14.85 -7.80 5.81
C ILE A 246 -14.29 -7.81 4.38
N GLY A 247 -14.74 -6.88 3.56
CA GLY A 247 -14.32 -6.78 2.16
C GLY A 247 -14.24 -5.35 1.68
N GLU A 248 -13.37 -5.10 0.71
CA GLU A 248 -13.07 -3.76 0.23
C GLU A 248 -12.96 -3.70 -1.30
N GLY A 249 -13.45 -2.60 -1.87
CA GLY A 249 -13.23 -2.25 -3.26
C GLY A 249 -14.12 -3.00 -4.24
N ASP A 250 -13.56 -3.37 -5.39
CA ASP A 250 -14.33 -3.85 -6.56
C ASP A 250 -15.11 -5.15 -6.30
N GLN A 251 -14.71 -5.94 -5.30
CA GLN A 251 -15.30 -7.23 -4.98
C GLN A 251 -16.57 -7.10 -4.13
N VAL A 252 -16.86 -5.92 -3.58
CA VAL A 252 -18.03 -5.68 -2.72
C VAL A 252 -19.35 -6.02 -3.42
N GLN A 253 -19.47 -5.73 -4.72
CA GLN A 253 -20.68 -6.08 -5.47
C GLN A 253 -20.85 -7.60 -5.57
N ASP A 254 -19.77 -8.34 -5.87
CA ASP A 254 -19.82 -9.80 -6.01
C ASP A 254 -20.13 -10.48 -4.68
N LEU A 255 -19.60 -9.96 -3.57
CA LEU A 255 -19.89 -10.43 -2.22
C LEU A 255 -21.35 -10.18 -1.83
N LEU A 256 -21.91 -9.03 -2.21
CA LEU A 256 -23.33 -8.73 -2.01
C LEU A 256 -24.23 -9.66 -2.84
N ASP A 257 -23.87 -9.89 -4.10
CA ASP A 257 -24.60 -10.81 -4.98
C ASP A 257 -24.56 -12.26 -4.44
N TYR A 258 -23.42 -12.68 -3.85
CA TYR A 258 -23.29 -13.96 -3.18
C TYR A 258 -24.20 -14.06 -1.94
N TYR A 259 -24.24 -13.02 -1.09
CA TYR A 259 -25.13 -12.99 0.07
C TYR A 259 -26.61 -13.01 -0.31
N ASN A 260 -26.97 -12.29 -1.38
CA ASN A 260 -28.33 -12.27 -1.89
C ASN A 260 -28.80 -13.65 -2.39
N LYS A 261 -27.88 -14.45 -2.95
CA LYS A 261 -28.13 -15.84 -3.38
C LYS A 261 -28.13 -16.82 -2.20
N ASN A 262 -27.30 -16.58 -1.18
CA ASN A 262 -27.11 -17.44 -0.02
C ASN A 262 -27.38 -16.65 1.28
N PRO A 263 -28.66 -16.35 1.60
CA PRO A 263 -28.99 -15.69 2.85
C PRO A 263 -28.52 -16.56 4.02
N ASN A 264 -27.94 -15.93 5.06
CA ASN A 264 -27.31 -16.57 6.22
C ASN A 264 -25.96 -17.25 5.97
N ALA A 265 -25.32 -17.02 4.82
CA ALA A 265 -23.94 -17.47 4.59
C ALA A 265 -22.92 -16.90 5.61
N PHE A 266 -23.22 -15.74 6.19
CA PHE A 266 -22.47 -15.12 7.26
C PHE A 266 -23.41 -14.29 8.14
N SER A 267 -23.07 -14.16 9.42
CA SER A 267 -23.83 -13.42 10.43
C SER A 267 -23.74 -11.92 10.23
N GLY A 268 -22.70 -11.41 9.58
CA GLY A 268 -22.64 -10.02 9.14
C GLY A 268 -21.52 -9.73 8.16
N ALA A 269 -21.69 -8.69 7.33
CA ALA A 269 -20.66 -8.19 6.43
C ALA A 269 -20.39 -6.70 6.62
N PHE A 270 -19.12 -6.34 6.57
CA PHE A 270 -18.63 -4.97 6.60
C PHE A 270 -17.92 -4.67 5.27
N PHE A 271 -18.54 -3.84 4.44
CA PHE A 271 -18.06 -3.49 3.12
C PHE A 271 -17.49 -2.09 3.10
N ILE A 272 -16.25 -1.96 2.64
CA ILE A 272 -15.54 -0.69 2.58
C ILE A 272 -15.56 -0.18 1.14
N ILE A 273 -16.08 1.04 0.94
CA ILE A 273 -16.17 1.70 -0.37
C ILE A 273 -15.58 3.12 -0.36
N SER A 274 -15.10 3.60 -1.50
CA SER A 274 -14.59 4.97 -1.64
C SER A 274 -15.73 5.98 -1.62
N GLU A 275 -15.48 7.13 -1.01
CA GLU A 275 -16.26 8.35 -1.22
C GLU A 275 -16.37 8.64 -2.74
N GLY A 276 -17.59 8.96 -3.19
CA GLY A 276 -17.90 9.19 -4.61
C GLY A 276 -18.23 7.95 -5.43
N THR A 277 -18.09 6.74 -4.87
CA THR A 277 -18.56 5.49 -5.52
C THR A 277 -20.06 5.29 -5.24
N PRO A 278 -20.88 4.92 -6.24
CA PRO A 278 -22.27 4.57 -5.97
C PRO A 278 -22.35 3.35 -5.04
N LEU A 279 -23.41 3.31 -4.22
CA LEU A 279 -23.73 2.13 -3.41
C LEU A 279 -23.90 0.88 -4.31
N PRO A 280 -23.54 -0.31 -3.82
CA PRO A 280 -23.71 -1.53 -4.57
C PRO A 280 -25.19 -1.78 -4.89
N LYS A 281 -25.45 -2.37 -6.05
CA LYS A 281 -26.81 -2.65 -6.53
C LYS A 281 -27.36 -3.90 -5.83
N GLY A 282 -28.67 -3.97 -5.67
CA GLY A 282 -29.33 -5.14 -5.06
C GLY A 282 -29.33 -5.13 -3.53
N LEU A 283 -29.04 -4.00 -2.90
CA LEU A 283 -29.30 -3.78 -1.48
C LEU A 283 -30.80 -3.81 -1.21
N LYS A 284 -31.24 -4.66 -0.28
CA LYS A 284 -32.63 -4.72 0.16
C LYS A 284 -32.83 -3.72 1.31
N GLU A 285 -33.89 -2.94 1.25
CA GLU A 285 -34.24 -2.03 2.35
C GLU A 285 -34.37 -2.81 3.67
N GLY A 286 -33.85 -2.23 4.75
CA GLY A 286 -33.86 -2.88 6.07
C GLY A 286 -32.73 -3.89 6.32
N THR A 287 -31.88 -4.19 5.32
CA THR A 287 -30.77 -5.17 5.47
C THR A 287 -29.39 -4.54 5.61
N TYR A 288 -29.27 -3.24 5.39
CA TYR A 288 -28.00 -2.54 5.43
C TYR A 288 -28.05 -1.21 6.17
N THR A 289 -26.89 -0.78 6.63
CA THR A 289 -26.64 0.55 7.19
C THR A 289 -25.41 1.17 6.54
N VAL A 290 -25.33 2.50 6.54
CA VAL A 290 -24.23 3.24 5.93
C VAL A 290 -23.54 4.06 7.02
N LEU A 291 -22.23 3.91 7.12
CA LEU A 291 -21.35 4.67 7.99
C LEU A 291 -20.38 5.49 7.15
N ASN A 292 -20.18 6.75 7.52
CA ASN A 292 -19.19 7.61 6.89
C ASN A 292 -18.05 7.87 7.88
N GLU A 293 -16.81 7.73 7.41
CA GLU A 293 -15.58 8.02 8.16
C GLU A 293 -15.60 9.43 8.78
N LYS A 294 -16.15 10.44 8.08
CA LYS A 294 -16.20 11.84 8.54
C LYS A 294 -17.23 12.07 9.65
N ASP A 295 -18.28 11.24 9.69
CA ASP A 295 -19.43 11.39 10.60
C ASP A 295 -19.68 10.10 11.40
N LEU A 296 -18.60 9.53 11.96
CA LEU A 296 -18.64 8.30 12.74
C LEU A 296 -19.50 8.45 14.00
N LYS A 297 -20.74 7.95 13.94
CA LYS A 297 -21.64 7.82 15.08
C LYS A 297 -22.06 6.37 15.24
N PHE A 298 -21.37 5.64 16.10
CA PHE A 298 -21.79 4.30 16.48
C PHE A 298 -23.02 4.39 17.39
N SER A 299 -24.13 3.82 16.94
CA SER A 299 -25.35 3.64 17.73
C SER A 299 -25.73 2.17 17.71
N GLU A 300 -26.45 1.71 18.73
CA GLU A 300 -26.91 0.32 18.80
C GLU A 300 -27.81 -0.08 17.62
N ASN A 301 -28.46 0.89 16.95
CA ASN A 301 -29.30 0.67 15.79
C ASN A 301 -28.51 0.15 14.57
N ILE A 302 -27.21 0.47 14.49
CA ILE A 302 -26.35 0.01 13.39
C ILE A 302 -26.17 -1.52 13.45
N ALA A 303 -26.14 -2.09 14.65
CA ALA A 303 -26.01 -3.53 14.84
C ALA A 303 -27.25 -4.33 14.42
N LEU A 304 -28.39 -3.66 14.16
CA LEU A 304 -29.59 -4.33 13.63
C LEU A 304 -29.38 -4.83 12.19
N PHE A 305 -28.50 -4.18 11.44
CA PHE A 305 -28.34 -4.45 10.01
C PHE A 305 -27.22 -5.45 9.74
N PRO A 306 -27.48 -6.57 9.03
CA PRO A 306 -26.46 -7.56 8.69
C PRO A 306 -25.34 -7.02 7.81
N ILE A 307 -25.62 -5.99 7.02
CA ILE A 307 -24.64 -5.37 6.15
C ILE A 307 -24.33 -3.97 6.65
N CYS A 308 -23.05 -3.66 6.84
CA CYS A 308 -22.57 -2.31 7.08
C CYS A 308 -21.71 -1.84 5.92
N ILE A 309 -22.08 -0.71 5.32
CA ILE A 309 -21.32 -0.07 4.24
C ILE A 309 -20.55 1.09 4.87
N PHE A 310 -19.23 0.95 4.91
CA PHE A 310 -18.32 1.95 5.41
C PHE A 310 -17.74 2.76 4.26
N ILE A 311 -18.12 4.03 4.19
CA ILE A 311 -17.64 5.00 3.21
C ILE A 311 -16.44 5.70 3.82
N GLN A 312 -15.29 5.57 3.16
CA GLN A 312 -14.05 6.23 3.56
C GLN A 312 -13.44 7.02 2.41
N SER A 313 -12.54 7.93 2.73
CA SER A 313 -11.84 8.69 1.69
C SER A 313 -11.04 7.73 0.78
N ARG A 314 -10.90 8.10 -0.50
CA ARG A 314 -10.14 7.29 -1.46
C ARG A 314 -8.69 7.08 -1.05
N GLU A 315 -8.16 8.01 -0.26
CA GLU A 315 -6.79 8.00 0.23
C GLU A 315 -6.59 6.99 1.36
N SER A 316 -7.65 6.59 2.07
CA SER A 316 -7.63 5.61 3.16
C SER A 316 -7.77 4.14 2.68
N LEU A 317 -8.06 3.93 1.38
CA LEU A 317 -8.24 2.58 0.79
C LEU A 317 -6.89 1.91 0.48
N THR A 318 -6.89 0.59 0.50
CA THR A 318 -5.77 -0.28 0.11
C THR A 318 -5.28 0.09 -1.29
N GLY A 319 -3.97 0.02 -1.50
CA GLY A 319 -3.32 0.49 -2.72
C GLY A 319 -2.86 1.94 -2.60
N PHE A 320 -3.77 2.93 -2.75
CA PHE A 320 -3.38 4.34 -2.62
C PHE A 320 -2.98 4.70 -1.18
N GLY A 321 -3.69 4.15 -0.19
CA GLY A 321 -3.44 4.33 1.23
C GLY A 321 -2.14 3.68 1.69
N ASP A 322 -1.85 2.43 1.32
CA ASP A 322 -0.63 1.71 1.77
C ASP A 322 0.69 2.34 1.30
N ILE A 323 0.64 3.34 0.40
CA ILE A 323 1.81 4.08 -0.09
C ILE A 323 1.99 5.40 0.68
N ARG A 324 1.01 5.81 1.50
CA ARG A 324 1.06 7.03 2.31
C ARG A 324 1.95 6.81 3.53
N GLY A 325 3.24 7.08 3.38
CA GLY A 325 4.11 7.30 4.54
C GLY A 325 3.89 8.70 5.10
N ASN A 326 3.88 8.84 6.42
CA ASN A 326 4.36 10.10 6.98
C ASN A 326 5.87 10.09 6.83
N ASP A 327 6.43 11.25 6.59
CA ASP A 327 7.87 11.44 6.64
C ASP A 327 8.47 10.84 7.91
N ILE A 328 9.35 9.85 7.78
CA ILE A 328 9.86 9.11 8.93
C ILE A 328 10.80 9.97 9.79
N LEU A 329 11.51 10.94 9.19
CA LEU A 329 12.31 11.92 9.91
C LEU A 329 11.40 12.90 10.67
N ALA A 330 10.33 13.40 10.04
CA ALA A 330 9.36 14.25 10.71
C ALA A 330 8.57 13.49 11.78
N SER A 331 8.30 12.21 11.57
CA SER A 331 7.66 11.30 12.54
C SER A 331 8.54 11.11 13.78
N LEU A 332 9.86 10.91 13.59
CA LEU A 332 10.81 10.82 14.69
C LEU A 332 10.99 12.15 15.44
N LEU A 333 11.02 13.28 14.72
CA LEU A 333 11.26 14.62 15.29
C LEU A 333 10.01 15.25 15.91
N LEU A 334 8.82 14.96 15.37
CA LEU A 334 7.54 15.59 15.74
C LEU A 334 6.58 14.61 16.44
N GLY A 335 6.99 13.37 16.66
CA GLY A 335 6.23 12.37 17.41
C GLY A 335 5.02 11.76 16.70
N SER A 336 4.96 11.81 15.36
CA SER A 336 3.91 11.14 14.58
C SER A 336 4.33 9.70 14.20
N SER A 337 3.41 8.86 13.72
CA SER A 337 3.74 7.47 13.32
C SER A 337 4.32 7.38 11.90
N ARG A 338 5.09 6.32 11.64
CA ARG A 338 5.92 6.11 10.43
C ARG A 338 5.13 5.74 9.16
N ASP A 339 3.86 5.34 9.25
CA ASP A 339 3.05 4.84 8.12
C ASP A 339 1.57 5.29 8.25
N LEU A 340 1.21 6.41 7.61
CA LEU A 340 -0.16 6.96 7.64
C LEU A 340 -1.14 6.02 6.96
N GLY A 341 -0.74 5.41 5.86
CA GLY A 341 -1.52 4.43 5.12
C GLY A 341 -1.98 3.31 6.01
N ARG A 342 -1.04 2.70 6.70
CA ARG A 342 -1.31 1.65 7.67
C ARG A 342 -2.10 2.15 8.87
N GLN A 343 -1.90 3.39 9.34
CA GLN A 343 -2.78 3.95 10.38
C GLN A 343 -4.22 4.07 9.92
N ASP A 344 -4.45 4.53 8.69
CA ASP A 344 -5.77 4.60 8.08
C ASP A 344 -6.39 3.18 8.04
N ARG A 345 -5.62 2.16 7.62
CA ARG A 345 -6.04 0.75 7.69
C ARG A 345 -6.40 0.33 9.13
N VAL A 346 -5.56 0.67 10.11
CA VAL A 346 -5.80 0.32 11.52
C VAL A 346 -7.06 1.03 12.06
N ASN A 347 -7.34 2.25 11.61
CA ASN A 347 -8.55 2.97 11.97
C ASN A 347 -9.79 2.34 11.33
N THR A 348 -9.70 1.92 10.07
CA THR A 348 -10.77 1.18 9.38
C THR A 348 -11.09 -0.13 10.09
N ILE A 349 -10.06 -0.92 10.44
CA ILE A 349 -10.30 -2.20 11.14
C ILE A 349 -10.81 -2.00 12.56
N LYS A 350 -10.43 -0.91 13.25
CA LYS A 350 -11.02 -0.52 14.54
C LYS A 350 -12.49 -0.13 14.41
N ALA A 351 -12.87 0.52 13.33
CA ALA A 351 -14.28 0.83 13.05
C ALA A 351 -15.09 -0.46 12.83
N PHE A 352 -14.52 -1.41 12.07
CA PHE A 352 -15.07 -2.75 11.93
C PHE A 352 -15.18 -3.48 13.28
N GLU A 353 -14.12 -3.47 14.10
CA GLU A 353 -14.10 -4.14 15.41
C GLU A 353 -15.20 -3.59 16.33
N LYS A 354 -15.40 -2.27 16.35
CA LYS A 354 -16.50 -1.63 17.09
C LYS A 354 -17.87 -2.11 16.60
N TRP A 355 -18.07 -2.17 15.28
CA TRP A 355 -19.30 -2.69 14.70
C TRP A 355 -19.51 -4.18 15.03
N LEU A 356 -18.45 -4.98 14.92
CA LEU A 356 -18.44 -6.41 15.23
C LEU A 356 -18.84 -6.65 16.68
N ASN A 357 -18.24 -5.94 17.65
CA ASN A 357 -18.56 -6.08 19.06
C ASN A 357 -20.04 -5.74 19.35
N LEU A 358 -20.59 -4.71 18.71
CA LEU A 358 -22.02 -4.37 18.84
C LEU A 358 -22.92 -5.45 18.23
N ARG A 359 -22.50 -6.07 17.11
CA ARG A 359 -23.27 -7.09 16.41
C ARG A 359 -23.23 -8.45 17.12
N ALA A 360 -22.04 -8.92 17.47
CA ALA A 360 -21.82 -10.17 18.20
C ALA A 360 -22.61 -10.21 19.52
N SER A 361 -22.69 -9.07 20.22
CA SER A 361 -23.49 -8.97 21.46
C SER A 361 -25.00 -9.25 21.26
N ARG A 362 -25.50 -9.23 20.02
CA ARG A 362 -26.91 -9.47 19.68
C ARG A 362 -27.15 -10.83 19.01
N THR A 363 -26.18 -11.39 18.31
CA THR A 363 -26.27 -12.72 17.70
C THR A 363 -26.05 -13.85 18.70
N ILE A 364 -25.33 -13.59 19.80
CA ILE A 364 -25.29 -14.49 20.96
C ILE A 364 -26.61 -14.37 21.75
N LYS A 365 -27.65 -15.06 21.29
CA LYS A 365 -28.86 -15.38 22.07
C LYS A 365 -29.39 -16.78 21.76
#